data_AF-A0A951AGT9-F1
#
_entry.id   AF-A0A951AGT9-F1
#
_cell.length_a   1.000
_cell.length_b   1.000
_cell.length_c   1.000
_cell.angle_alpha   90.00
_cell.angle_beta   90.00
_cell.angle_gamma   90.00
#
_symmetry.space_group_name_H-M   'P 1'
#
loop_
_entity.id
_entity.type
_entity.pdbx_description
1 polymer ?
#
loop_
_entity_poly.entity_id
_entity_poly.type
_entity_poly.pdbx_seq_one_letter_code
_entity_poly.pdbx_strand_id
1 'polypeptide(L)'
;SGFGHRVHTKDPRTARLFELAREAGVDGVHMKAARAVEKSFADSKKALPINVDGAIGAILADLGLNPAAFNGIFMIARTPGLIAHVIEEQTREKPMRRIDPVKHGYDGPASRSILDEAANTKTQAPKKS
;
A
#
# COMPACT_ATOMS: atom_id res chain seq x y z
N SER A 1 -5.71 4.35 7.83
CA SER A 1 -5.77 3.56 6.59
C SER A 1 -7.13 2.87 6.51
N GLY A 2 -7.58 2.45 5.33
CA GLY A 2 -8.90 1.80 5.16
C GLY A 2 -10.03 2.69 4.60
N PHE A 3 -9.74 3.98 4.37
CA PHE A 3 -10.70 4.96 3.83
C PHE A 3 -10.07 5.76 2.69
N GLY A 4 -10.89 6.13 1.72
CA GLY A 4 -10.47 6.80 0.50
C GLY A 4 -10.00 5.82 -0.56
N HIS A 5 -10.20 6.20 -1.82
CA HIS A 5 -9.86 5.37 -2.97
C HIS A 5 -9.42 6.29 -4.13
N ARG A 6 -8.25 6.02 -4.71
CA ARG A 6 -7.61 6.89 -5.72
C ARG A 6 -8.34 6.89 -7.07
N VAL A 7 -9.15 5.85 -7.32
CA VAL A 7 -9.75 5.53 -8.63
C VAL A 7 -11.30 5.44 -8.63
N HIS A 8 -11.95 5.27 -7.47
CA HIS A 8 -13.37 4.97 -7.37
C HIS A 8 -14.01 5.75 -6.23
N THR A 9 -15.17 6.35 -6.48
CA THR A 9 -15.99 6.98 -5.44
C THR A 9 -16.71 5.96 -4.55
N LYS A 10 -16.88 4.72 -5.04
CA LYS A 10 -17.42 3.58 -4.28
C LYS A 10 -16.81 2.29 -4.80
N ASP A 11 -16.06 1.58 -3.96
CA ASP A 11 -15.43 0.31 -4.33
C ASP A 11 -16.49 -0.81 -4.36
N PRO A 12 -16.75 -1.46 -5.51
CA PRO A 12 -17.76 -2.52 -5.60
C PRO A 12 -17.42 -3.74 -4.73
N ARG A 13 -16.14 -3.98 -4.45
CA ARG A 13 -15.68 -5.11 -3.62
C ARG A 13 -16.11 -4.93 -2.17
N THR A 14 -16.00 -3.71 -1.64
CA THR A 14 -16.43 -3.39 -0.26
C THR A 14 -17.90 -3.73 -0.06
N ALA A 15 -18.76 -3.33 -1.01
CA ALA A 15 -20.20 -3.60 -0.91
C ALA A 15 -20.50 -5.10 -0.90
N ARG A 16 -19.89 -5.87 -1.81
CA ARG A 16 -20.09 -7.32 -1.88
C ARG A 16 -19.54 -8.06 -0.67
N LEU A 17 -18.38 -7.64 -0.14
CA LEU A 17 -17.79 -8.23 1.06
C LEU A 17 -18.70 -8.05 2.29
N PHE A 18 -19.27 -6.86 2.49
CA PHE A 18 -20.20 -6.64 3.59
C PHE A 18 -21.52 -7.40 3.42
N GLU A 19 -21.98 -7.59 2.20
CA GLU A 19 -23.14 -8.44 1.92
C GLU A 19 -22.88 -9.90 2.29
N LEU A 20 -21.77 -10.47 1.81
CA LEU A 20 -21.33 -11.83 2.13
C LEU A 20 -21.13 -12.04 3.64
N ALA A 21 -20.54 -11.05 4.32
CA ALA A 21 -20.35 -11.11 5.77
C ALA A 21 -21.71 -11.18 6.49
N ARG A 22 -22.70 -10.36 6.09
CA ARG A 22 -24.06 -10.42 6.65
C ARG A 22 -24.75 -11.76 6.36
N GLU A 23 -24.64 -12.27 5.14
CA GLU A 23 -25.16 -13.59 4.76
C GLU A 23 -24.56 -14.70 5.62
N ALA A 24 -23.27 -14.58 5.99
CA ALA A 24 -22.56 -15.48 6.88
C ALA A 24 -22.80 -15.24 8.38
N GLY A 25 -23.70 -14.32 8.77
CA GLY A 25 -24.00 -14.00 10.16
C GLY A 25 -22.96 -13.10 10.84
N VAL A 26 -22.08 -12.45 10.08
CA VAL A 26 -21.03 -11.54 10.56
C VAL A 26 -21.45 -10.10 10.27
N ASP A 27 -22.00 -9.42 11.28
CA ASP A 27 -22.27 -7.97 11.25
C ASP A 27 -22.08 -7.37 12.65
N GLY A 28 -20.84 -7.46 13.13
CA GLY A 28 -20.46 -7.11 14.48
C GLY A 28 -20.17 -5.62 14.68
N VAL A 29 -19.51 -5.33 15.80
CA VAL A 29 -19.21 -3.96 16.22
C VAL A 29 -18.19 -3.28 15.31
N HIS A 30 -17.25 -4.02 14.72
CA HIS A 30 -16.17 -3.45 13.91
C HIS A 30 -16.69 -3.00 12.54
N MET A 31 -17.54 -3.79 11.89
CA MET A 31 -18.22 -3.39 10.66
C MET A 31 -19.15 -2.19 10.87
N LYS A 32 -19.86 -2.14 12.00
CA LYS A 32 -20.69 -0.97 12.38
C LYS A 32 -19.83 0.27 12.63
N ALA A 33 -18.70 0.12 13.32
CA ALA A 33 -17.76 1.21 13.57
C ALA A 33 -17.17 1.74 12.25
N ALA A 34 -16.77 0.87 11.32
CA ALA A 34 -16.26 1.27 10.02
C ALA A 34 -17.27 2.14 9.25
N ARG A 35 -18.55 1.73 9.22
CA ARG A 35 -19.64 2.51 8.59
C ARG A 35 -19.94 3.83 9.30
N ALA A 36 -19.85 3.85 10.63
CA ALA A 36 -20.03 5.08 11.41
C ALA A 36 -18.92 6.11 11.10
N VAL A 37 -17.67 5.65 10.97
CA VAL A 37 -16.53 6.49 10.58
C VAL A 37 -16.69 7.01 9.15
N GLU A 38 -17.11 6.16 8.20
CA GLU A 38 -17.43 6.59 6.83
C GLU A 38 -18.48 7.70 6.80
N LYS A 39 -19.55 7.54 7.58
CA LYS A 39 -20.61 8.54 7.71
C LYS A 39 -20.08 9.87 8.27
N SER A 40 -19.25 9.82 9.30
CA SER A 40 -18.63 11.03 9.88
C SER A 40 -17.78 11.80 8.86
N PHE A 41 -17.07 11.09 7.98
CA PHE A 41 -16.32 11.73 6.89
C PHE A 41 -17.23 12.38 5.85
N ALA A 42 -18.33 11.72 5.48
CA ALA A 42 -19.35 12.29 4.59
C ALA A 42 -19.96 13.58 5.17
N ASP A 43 -20.30 13.58 6.46
CA ASP A 43 -20.86 14.74 7.17
C ASP A 43 -19.86 15.91 7.25
N SER A 44 -18.56 15.61 7.27
CA SER A 44 -17.47 16.59 7.31
C SER A 44 -17.09 17.18 5.94
N LYS A 45 -17.93 17.00 4.90
CA LYS A 45 -17.68 17.41 3.49
C LYS A 45 -16.39 16.84 2.88
N LYS A 46 -15.82 15.79 3.47
CA LYS A 46 -14.64 15.08 2.96
C LYS A 46 -15.00 13.61 2.82
N ALA A 47 -15.76 13.29 1.77
CA ALA A 47 -16.21 11.93 1.51
C ALA A 47 -15.01 10.99 1.31
N LEU A 48 -14.78 10.11 2.30
CA LEU A 48 -13.75 9.08 2.26
C LEU A 48 -14.45 7.72 2.41
N PRO A 49 -14.80 7.06 1.29
CA PRO A 49 -15.48 5.77 1.34
C PRO A 49 -14.58 4.70 1.95
N ILE A 50 -15.17 3.66 2.53
CA ILE A 50 -14.43 2.48 2.99
C ILE A 50 -13.84 1.76 1.78
N ASN A 51 -12.52 1.60 1.77
CA ASN A 51 -11.84 0.82 0.74
C ASN A 51 -11.84 -0.68 1.09
N VAL A 52 -11.42 -1.52 0.13
CA VAL A 52 -11.40 -2.98 0.33
C VAL A 52 -10.60 -3.42 1.56
N ASP A 53 -9.48 -2.75 1.86
CA ASP A 53 -8.62 -3.10 3.00
C ASP A 53 -9.33 -2.81 4.33
N GLY A 54 -10.03 -1.67 4.42
CA GLY A 54 -10.85 -1.32 5.57
C GLY A 54 -12.02 -2.27 5.76
N ALA A 55 -12.64 -2.70 4.65
CA ALA A 55 -13.74 -3.68 4.68
C ALA A 55 -13.26 -5.05 5.19
N ILE A 56 -12.16 -5.56 4.64
CA ILE A 56 -11.55 -6.83 5.08
C ILE A 56 -11.15 -6.75 6.55
N GLY A 57 -10.47 -5.68 6.97
CA GLY A 57 -10.06 -5.50 8.36
C GLY A 57 -11.23 -5.51 9.34
N ALA A 58 -12.34 -4.84 9.00
CA ALA A 58 -13.54 -4.84 9.84
C ALA A 58 -14.19 -6.23 9.93
N ILE A 59 -14.28 -6.95 8.82
CA ILE A 59 -14.83 -8.32 8.77
C ILE A 59 -13.97 -9.29 9.59
N LEU A 60 -12.65 -9.26 9.40
CA LEU A 60 -11.73 -10.14 10.14
C LEU A 60 -11.74 -9.86 11.64
N ALA A 61 -11.91 -8.61 12.04
CA ALA A 61 -12.08 -8.23 13.44
C ALA A 61 -13.40 -8.73 14.03
N ASP A 62 -14.51 -8.65 13.27
CA ASP A 62 -15.80 -9.20 13.71
C ASP A 62 -15.83 -10.73 13.74
N LEU A 63 -14.97 -11.40 12.96
CA LEU A 63 -14.70 -12.84 13.07
C LEU A 63 -13.82 -13.21 14.29
N GLY A 64 -13.32 -12.23 15.04
CA GLY A 64 -12.51 -12.46 16.24
C GLY A 64 -11.06 -12.86 15.97
N LEU A 65 -10.55 -12.63 14.75
CA LEU A 65 -9.16 -12.96 14.43
C LEU A 65 -8.19 -11.98 15.07
N ASN A 66 -6.99 -12.47 15.40
CA ASN A 66 -5.89 -11.63 15.88
C ASN A 66 -5.46 -10.64 14.76
N PRO A 67 -5.44 -9.31 15.01
CA PRO A 67 -5.00 -8.31 14.03
C PRO A 67 -3.62 -8.57 13.43
N ALA A 68 -2.72 -9.22 14.17
CA ALA A 68 -1.40 -9.61 13.67
C ALA A 68 -1.47 -10.56 12.46
N ALA A 69 -2.57 -11.30 12.31
CA ALA A 69 -2.79 -12.23 11.20
C ALA A 69 -3.37 -11.58 9.93
N PHE A 70 -3.89 -10.34 10.00
CA PHE A 70 -4.67 -9.75 8.91
C PHE A 70 -3.83 -9.61 7.62
N ASN A 71 -2.60 -9.14 7.74
CA ASN A 71 -1.67 -9.04 6.60
C ASN A 71 -1.34 -10.43 6.03
N GLY A 72 -1.27 -11.46 6.86
CA GLY A 72 -1.06 -12.84 6.41
C GLY A 72 -2.20 -13.34 5.54
N ILE A 73 -3.45 -13.10 5.95
CA ILE A 73 -4.65 -13.46 5.17
C ILE A 73 -4.67 -12.72 3.83
N PHE A 74 -4.37 -11.42 3.85
CA PHE A 74 -4.24 -10.63 2.62
C PHE A 74 -3.20 -11.23 1.68
N MET A 75 -2.01 -11.57 2.19
CA MET A 75 -0.94 -12.17 1.38
C MET A 75 -1.36 -13.49 0.74
N ILE A 76 -2.01 -14.38 1.50
CA ILE A 76 -2.52 -15.66 0.98
C ILE A 76 -3.47 -15.42 -0.18
N ALA A 77 -4.41 -14.48 -0.05
CA ALA A 77 -5.37 -14.15 -1.11
C ALA A 77 -4.72 -13.52 -2.35
N ARG A 78 -3.56 -12.85 -2.20
CA ARG A 78 -2.82 -12.24 -3.31
C ARG A 78 -1.93 -13.22 -4.06
N THR A 79 -1.46 -14.28 -3.40
CA THR A 79 -0.53 -15.27 -3.97
C THR A 79 -0.96 -15.83 -5.34
N PRO A 80 -2.22 -16.26 -5.58
CA PRO A 80 -2.62 -16.77 -6.88
C PRO A 80 -2.47 -15.74 -8.02
N GLY A 81 -2.79 -14.47 -7.75
CA GLY A 81 -2.65 -13.41 -8.73
C GLY A 81 -1.18 -13.07 -9.02
N LEU A 82 -0.31 -13.11 -8.01
CA LEU A 82 1.13 -12.94 -8.19
C LEU A 82 1.72 -14.07 -9.05
N ILE A 83 1.33 -15.31 -8.78
CA ILE A 83 1.74 -16.47 -9.59
C ILE A 83 1.28 -16.30 -11.04
N ALA A 84 0.02 -15.90 -11.26
CA ALA A 84 -0.51 -15.65 -12.60
C ALA A 84 0.30 -14.58 -13.35
N HIS A 85 0.63 -13.46 -12.70
CA HIS A 85 1.47 -12.42 -13.30
C HIS A 85 2.89 -12.90 -13.60
N VAL A 86 3.49 -13.71 -12.71
CA VAL A 86 4.82 -14.30 -12.97
C VAL A 86 4.80 -15.21 -14.19
N ILE A 87 3.79 -16.07 -14.30
CA ILE A 87 3.63 -16.96 -15.46
C ILE A 87 3.39 -16.14 -16.74
N GLU A 88 2.55 -15.11 -16.67
CA GLU A 88 2.28 -14.23 -17.81
C GLU A 88 3.55 -13.53 -18.29
N GLU A 89 4.35 -12.97 -17.37
CA GLU A 89 5.64 -12.35 -17.66
C GLU A 89 6.62 -13.34 -18.29
N GLN A 90 6.73 -14.55 -17.74
CA GLN A 90 7.67 -15.57 -18.25
C GLN A 90 7.28 -16.11 -19.63
N THR A 91 5.98 -16.17 -19.94
CA THR A 91 5.47 -16.82 -21.15
C THR A 91 5.21 -15.85 -22.30
N ARG A 92 4.96 -14.57 -22.00
CA ARG A 92 4.56 -13.57 -23.01
C ARG A 92 5.59 -12.47 -23.23
N GLU A 93 6.53 -12.29 -22.30
CA GLU A 93 7.53 -11.22 -22.39
C GLU A 93 8.95 -11.76 -22.60
N LYS A 94 9.84 -10.87 -23.07
CA LYS A 94 11.25 -11.21 -23.25
C LYS A 94 11.96 -11.27 -21.88
N PRO A 95 12.82 -12.27 -21.64
CA PRO A 95 13.68 -12.29 -20.46
C PRO A 95 14.45 -10.98 -20.29
N MET A 96 14.56 -10.50 -19.05
CA MET A 96 15.26 -9.25 -18.70
C MET A 96 14.74 -8.00 -19.42
N ARG A 97 13.45 -7.95 -19.81
CA ARG A 97 12.88 -6.71 -20.35
C ARG A 97 13.01 -5.56 -19.35
N ARG A 98 13.24 -4.36 -19.85
CA ARG A 98 13.31 -3.15 -19.03
C ARG A 98 11.90 -2.72 -18.62
N ILE A 99 11.64 -2.67 -17.32
CA ILE A 99 10.39 -2.15 -16.76
C ILE A 99 10.66 -0.72 -16.28
N ASP A 100 10.12 0.26 -17.00
CA ASP A 100 10.18 1.70 -16.71
C ASP A 100 11.59 2.34 -16.55
N PRO A 101 12.51 2.17 -17.52
CA PRO A 101 13.92 2.57 -17.40
C PRO A 101 14.21 4.06 -17.64
N VAL A 102 13.19 4.89 -17.88
CA VAL A 102 13.37 6.28 -18.34
C VAL A 102 12.69 7.33 -17.45
N LYS A 103 11.95 6.89 -16.43
CA LYS A 103 11.21 7.77 -15.53
C LYS A 103 11.94 8.00 -14.21
N HIS A 104 13.25 8.21 -14.29
CA HIS A 104 14.08 8.54 -13.14
C HIS A 104 15.00 9.74 -13.46
N GLY A 105 15.01 10.73 -12.57
CA GLY A 105 15.98 11.83 -12.60
C GLY A 105 17.03 11.60 -11.52
N TYR A 106 18.29 11.89 -11.82
CA TYR A 106 19.33 11.95 -10.80
C TYR A 106 19.25 13.34 -10.13
N ASP A 107 18.95 13.36 -8.84
CA ASP A 107 18.84 14.57 -7.99
C ASP A 107 20.05 14.76 -7.06
N GLY A 108 21.09 13.92 -7.24
CA GLY A 108 22.31 13.96 -6.44
C GLY A 108 23.33 15.01 -6.92
N PRO A 109 24.48 15.10 -6.22
CA PRO A 109 25.55 16.03 -6.56
C PRO A 109 26.06 15.84 -7.99
N ALA A 110 26.41 16.95 -8.66
CA ALA A 110 27.05 16.88 -9.98
C ALA A 110 28.30 15.98 -9.96
N SER A 111 28.64 15.41 -11.11
CA SER A 111 29.85 14.60 -11.27
C SER A 111 31.07 15.34 -10.72
N ARG A 112 31.80 14.70 -9.82
CA ARG A 112 32.97 15.25 -9.14
C ARG A 112 34.16 14.32 -9.32
N SER A 113 35.34 14.89 -9.50
CA SER A 113 36.57 14.11 -9.60
C SER A 113 36.93 13.53 -8.24
N ILE A 114 37.31 12.24 -8.23
CA ILE A 114 37.89 11.58 -7.05
C ILE A 114 39.19 12.24 -6.57
N LEU A 115 39.86 13.01 -7.43
CA LEU A 115 41.06 13.76 -7.06
C LEU A 115 40.76 15.06 -6.28
N ASP A 116 39.56 15.62 -6.43
CA ASP A 116 39.19 16.89 -5.79
C ASP A 116 38.84 16.69 -4.30
N GLU A 117 38.36 15.51 -3.91
CA GLU A 117 38.07 15.18 -2.49
C GLU A 117 39.34 15.00 -1.64
N ALA A 118 40.43 14.49 -2.25
CA ALA A 118 41.71 14.30 -1.58
C ALA A 118 42.46 15.62 -1.33
N ALA A 119 42.18 16.66 -2.11
CA ALA A 119 42.72 18.00 -1.90
C ALA A 119 42.03 18.73 -0.72
N ASN A 120 40.74 18.49 -0.50
CA ASN A 120 39.96 19.21 0.50
C ASN A 120 40.05 18.62 1.93
N THR A 121 40.53 17.39 2.07
CA THR A 121 40.78 16.75 3.38
C THR A 121 42.11 17.17 4.03
N LYS A 122 43.01 17.82 3.28
CA LYS A 122 44.32 18.29 3.80
C LYS A 122 44.30 19.71 4.37
N THR A 123 43.22 20.46 4.23
CA THR A 123 43.14 21.87 4.66
C THR A 123 42.57 22.10 6.06
N GLN A 124 42.13 21.04 6.76
CA GLN A 124 41.71 21.10 8.17
C GLN A 124 42.76 20.45 9.09
N ALA A 125 43.97 21.02 9.14
CA ALA A 125 44.89 20.79 10.24
C ALA A 125 44.70 21.91 11.29
N PRO A 126 44.65 21.60 12.60
CA PRO A 126 44.37 22.60 13.63
C PRO A 126 45.54 23.58 13.75
N LYS A 127 45.24 24.89 13.73
CA LYS A 127 46.20 25.93 14.15
C LYS A 127 46.58 25.68 15.61
N LYS A 128 47.81 25.25 15.86
CA LYS A 128 48.39 25.19 17.21
C LYS A 128 48.68 26.61 17.70
N SER A 129 48.34 26.82 18.97
CA SER A 129 48.61 27.98 19.82
C SER A 129 50.10 28.30 19.94
#